data_AF-A0A2K3MXG7-F1
#
_entry.id   AF-A0A2K3MXG7-F1
#
_cell.length_a   1.000
_cell.length_b   1.000
_cell.length_c   1.000
_cell.angle_alpha   90.00
_cell.angle_beta   90.00
_cell.angle_gamma   90.00
#
_symmetry.space_group_name_H-M   'P 1'
#
loop_
_entity.id
_entity.type
_entity.pdbx_description
1 polymer ?
#
loop_
_entity_poly.entity_id
_entity_poly.type
_entity_poly.pdbx_seq_one_letter_code
_entity_poly.pdbx_strand_id
1 'polypeptide(L)'
;MEEQFILRVPPNVAERIERLLNENNASSSEDKSLDLQFGEDGRSGTFVIGDEHFPASLLDLPAVVESYKTYDDNSLVKTADIGQIIMVRESGDAAPDVIECRHGLTPPMRDARKRRFRREPDLNPELVSRVEKDLLKIIAGGTAENLDILSS
;
A
#
# COMPACT_ATOMS: atom_id res chain seq x y z
N MET A 1 12.42 10.61 -9.64
CA MET A 1 12.01 9.23 -9.35
C MET A 1 10.54 9.17 -9.71
N GLU A 2 10.11 8.17 -10.47
CA GLU A 2 8.69 8.02 -10.81
C GLU A 2 7.94 7.40 -9.63
N GLU A 3 6.74 7.90 -9.35
CA GLU A 3 5.84 7.35 -8.34
C GLU A 3 4.73 6.57 -9.05
N GLN A 4 4.49 5.35 -8.60
CA GLN A 4 3.50 4.44 -9.20
C GLN A 4 2.60 3.87 -8.10
N PHE A 5 1.33 3.70 -8.43
CA PHE A 5 0.32 3.14 -7.53
C PHE A 5 -0.60 2.20 -8.30
N ILE A 6 -1.27 1.30 -7.58
CA ILE A 6 -2.34 0.49 -8.16
C ILE A 6 -3.65 1.29 -8.12
N LEU A 7 -4.35 1.40 -9.24
CA LEU A 7 -5.73 1.90 -9.27
C LEU A 7 -6.69 0.70 -9.33
N ARG A 8 -7.56 0.57 -8.33
CA ARG A 8 -8.63 -0.44 -8.30
C ARG A 8 -9.97 0.27 -8.40
N VAL A 9 -10.75 -0.11 -9.40
CA VAL A 9 -12.07 0.46 -9.67
C VAL A 9 -13.15 -0.63 -9.72
N PRO A 10 -14.43 -0.26 -9.57
CA PRO A 10 -15.55 -1.16 -9.81
C PRO A 10 -15.54 -1.70 -11.27
N PRO A 11 -16.07 -2.92 -11.52
CA PRO A 11 -15.99 -3.55 -12.85
C PRO A 11 -16.57 -2.70 -13.99
N ASN A 12 -17.70 -2.04 -13.77
CA ASN A 12 -18.33 -1.14 -14.74
C ASN A 12 -17.43 0.08 -15.08
N VAL A 13 -16.67 0.59 -14.11
CA VAL A 13 -15.70 1.67 -14.33
C VAL A 13 -14.47 1.13 -15.07
N ALA A 14 -14.02 -0.08 -14.75
CA ALA A 14 -12.89 -0.73 -15.43
C ALA A 14 -13.15 -0.90 -16.93
N GLU A 15 -14.33 -1.38 -17.32
CA GLU A 15 -14.74 -1.53 -18.72
C GLU A 15 -14.71 -0.19 -19.48
N ARG A 16 -15.14 0.90 -18.81
CA ARG A 16 -15.08 2.24 -19.39
C ARG A 16 -13.65 2.73 -19.58
N ILE A 17 -12.78 2.53 -18.59
CA ILE A 17 -11.36 2.89 -18.68
C ILE A 17 -10.69 2.10 -19.79
N GLU A 18 -10.94 0.79 -19.88
CA GLU A 18 -10.38 -0.07 -20.93
C GLU A 18 -10.77 0.41 -22.32
N ARG A 19 -12.05 0.74 -22.52
CA ARG A 19 -12.54 1.33 -23.76
C ARG A 19 -11.82 2.65 -24.09
N LEU A 20 -11.69 3.56 -23.11
CA LEU A 20 -11.00 4.84 -23.29
C LEU A 20 -9.51 4.66 -23.67
N LEU A 21 -8.81 3.70 -23.06
CA LEU A 21 -7.41 3.40 -23.34
C LEU A 21 -7.21 2.76 -24.73
N ASN A 22 -8.16 1.95 -25.18
CA ASN A 22 -8.08 1.24 -26.46
C ASN A 22 -8.54 2.10 -27.65
N GLU A 23 -9.54 2.97 -27.47
CA GLU A 23 -10.14 3.81 -28.52
C GLU A 23 -9.32 5.06 -28.85
N ASN A 24 -8.01 4.92 -29.02
CA ASN A 24 -7.01 5.98 -29.20
C ASN A 24 -7.26 6.88 -30.44
N ASN A 25 -8.34 7.67 -30.42
CA ASN A 25 -8.77 8.63 -31.44
C ASN A 25 -8.95 9.99 -30.77
N ALA A 26 -8.07 10.89 -31.18
CA ALA A 26 -7.85 12.26 -30.72
C ALA A 26 -8.97 13.26 -31.12
N SER A 27 -10.24 12.86 -31.06
CA SER A 27 -11.35 13.66 -31.61
C SER A 27 -12.66 13.48 -30.84
N SER A 28 -12.65 13.92 -29.59
CA SER A 28 -13.82 14.48 -28.85
C SER A 28 -13.35 14.76 -27.42
N SER A 29 -13.12 16.03 -27.15
CA SER A 29 -12.43 16.54 -25.97
C SER A 29 -13.30 16.67 -24.72
N GLU A 30 -14.58 16.31 -24.77
CA GLU A 30 -15.53 16.60 -23.68
C GLU A 30 -15.97 15.36 -22.86
N ASP A 31 -15.93 14.14 -23.43
CA ASP A 31 -16.41 12.91 -22.73
C ASP A 31 -15.28 12.04 -22.12
N LYS A 32 -14.02 12.49 -22.21
CA LYS A 32 -12.83 11.64 -21.94
C LYS A 32 -12.01 12.07 -20.73
N SER A 33 -12.55 12.89 -19.83
CA SER A 33 -11.82 13.32 -18.64
C SER A 33 -11.75 12.20 -17.61
N LEU A 34 -10.52 11.78 -17.30
CA LEU A 34 -10.15 11.01 -16.12
C LEU A 34 -9.47 11.98 -15.17
N ASP A 35 -10.01 12.12 -13.97
CA ASP A 35 -9.40 12.96 -12.93
C ASP A 35 -9.43 12.25 -11.58
N LEU A 36 -8.48 12.62 -10.72
CA LEU A 36 -8.36 12.10 -9.37
C LEU A 36 -7.89 13.21 -8.43
N GLN A 37 -8.74 13.54 -7.46
CA GLN A 37 -8.49 14.59 -6.51
C GLN A 37 -8.49 14.03 -5.09
N PHE A 38 -7.47 14.33 -4.31
CA PHE A 38 -7.39 13.98 -2.89
C PHE A 38 -7.71 15.18 -2.01
N GLY A 39 -8.37 14.91 -0.88
CA GLY A 39 -8.58 15.89 0.17
C GLY A 39 -7.31 16.16 0.98
N GLU A 40 -7.41 17.06 1.95
CA GLU A 40 -6.29 17.48 2.80
C GLU A 40 -5.71 16.35 3.66
N ASP A 41 -6.48 15.30 3.94
CA ASP A 41 -6.02 14.11 4.66
C ASP A 41 -5.04 13.25 3.86
N GLY A 42 -4.89 13.53 2.55
CA GLY A 42 -4.05 12.78 1.62
C GLY A 42 -4.50 11.33 1.42
N ARG A 43 -5.70 10.96 1.87
CA ARG A 43 -6.20 9.57 1.83
C ARG A 43 -7.58 9.46 1.25
N SER A 44 -8.47 10.39 1.53
CA SER A 44 -9.81 10.43 0.95
C SER A 44 -9.75 11.21 -0.36
N GLY A 45 -10.42 10.70 -1.39
CA GLY A 45 -10.42 11.37 -2.68
C GLY A 45 -11.70 11.15 -3.47
N THR A 46 -11.77 11.80 -4.62
CA THR A 46 -12.83 11.64 -5.62
C THR A 46 -12.17 11.28 -6.95
N PHE A 47 -12.59 10.17 -7.52
CA PHE A 47 -12.24 9.76 -8.87
C PHE A 47 -13.36 10.17 -9.83
N VAL A 48 -13.01 10.76 -10.96
CA VAL A 48 -13.96 11.27 -11.95
C VAL A 48 -13.70 10.61 -13.30
N ILE A 49 -14.76 10.13 -13.94
CA ILE A 49 -14.73 9.60 -15.30
C ILE A 49 -15.95 10.09 -16.09
N GLY A 50 -15.72 10.99 -17.06
CA GLY A 50 -16.80 11.78 -17.66
C GLY A 50 -17.45 12.65 -16.59
N ASP A 51 -18.80 12.62 -16.49
CA ASP A 51 -19.57 13.37 -15.49
C ASP A 51 -19.83 12.59 -14.19
N GLU A 52 -19.31 11.37 -14.06
CA GLU A 52 -19.55 10.54 -12.88
C GLU A 52 -18.43 10.66 -11.86
N HIS A 53 -18.84 10.82 -10.60
CA HIS A 53 -17.96 11.00 -9.45
C HIS A 53 -18.04 9.77 -8.54
N PHE A 54 -16.88 9.22 -8.20
CA PHE A 54 -16.75 8.04 -7.36
C PHE A 54 -15.90 8.35 -6.14
N PRO A 55 -16.31 7.91 -4.94
CA PRO A 55 -15.46 8.02 -3.78
C PRO A 55 -14.20 7.14 -3.94
N ALA A 56 -13.04 7.70 -3.65
CA ALA A 56 -11.75 7.05 -3.70
C ALA A 56 -11.07 7.06 -2.33
N SER A 57 -10.24 6.07 -2.05
CA SER A 57 -9.46 5.98 -0.81
C SER A 57 -8.07 5.40 -1.08
N LEU A 58 -7.03 6.07 -0.60
CA LEU A 58 -5.65 5.58 -0.65
C LEU A 58 -5.40 4.63 0.51
N LEU A 59 -5.03 3.40 0.20
CA LEU A 59 -4.72 2.35 1.17
C LEU A 59 -3.30 1.82 0.98
N ASP A 60 -2.69 1.38 2.07
CA ASP A 60 -1.38 0.76 2.04
C ASP A 60 -1.51 -0.72 1.68
N LEU A 61 -0.72 -1.21 0.73
CA LEU A 61 -0.64 -2.62 0.39
C LEU A 61 0.15 -3.37 1.46
N PRO A 62 -0.26 -4.61 1.82
CA PRO A 62 0.48 -5.38 2.82
C PRO A 62 1.86 -5.82 2.31
N ALA A 63 2.06 -5.93 0.99
CA ALA A 63 3.32 -6.31 0.39
C ALA A 63 3.81 -5.24 -0.57
N VAL A 64 5.13 -5.07 -0.67
CA VAL A 64 5.76 -4.25 -1.71
C VAL A 64 5.61 -4.96 -3.06
N VAL A 65 5.19 -4.22 -4.07
CA VAL A 65 5.04 -4.68 -5.44
C VAL A 65 6.06 -3.96 -6.30
N GLU A 66 6.94 -4.67 -6.98
CA GLU A 66 7.92 -4.08 -7.87
C GLU A 66 7.39 -4.05 -9.31
N SER A 67 7.51 -2.90 -9.97
CA SER A 67 7.24 -2.78 -11.40
C SER A 67 8.54 -2.92 -12.20
N TYR A 68 8.45 -3.62 -13.32
CA TYR A 68 9.57 -3.82 -14.23
C TYR A 68 9.14 -3.49 -15.65
N LYS A 69 10.09 -2.99 -16.43
CA LYS A 69 9.96 -2.89 -17.89
C LYS A 69 10.97 -3.79 -18.57
N THR A 70 10.61 -4.23 -19.76
CA THR A 70 11.46 -5.07 -20.59
C THR A 70 11.21 -4.78 -22.07
N TYR A 71 12.22 -5.01 -22.90
CA TYR A 71 12.12 -4.94 -24.36
C TYR A 71 12.16 -6.34 -25.01
N ASP A 72 12.64 -7.35 -24.28
CA ASP A 72 12.97 -8.69 -24.78
C ASP A 72 12.27 -9.82 -23.98
N ASP A 73 11.41 -9.47 -23.02
CA ASP A 73 10.72 -10.37 -22.09
C ASP A 73 11.64 -11.27 -21.25
N ASN A 74 12.94 -10.94 -21.19
CA ASN A 74 13.94 -11.70 -20.46
C ASN A 74 14.72 -10.81 -19.49
N SER A 75 15.18 -9.66 -19.97
CA SER A 75 15.90 -8.67 -19.19
C SER A 75 14.89 -7.70 -18.56
N LEU A 76 14.64 -7.87 -17.26
CA LEU A 76 13.74 -7.01 -16.50
C LEU A 76 14.52 -5.86 -15.84
N VAL A 77 14.09 -4.62 -16.09
CA VAL A 77 14.64 -3.42 -15.44
C VAL A 77 13.61 -2.86 -14.49
N LYS A 78 13.95 -2.82 -13.19
CA LYS A 78 13.07 -2.25 -12.16
C LYS A 78 12.79 -0.77 -12.44
N THR A 79 11.54 -0.36 -12.30
CA THR A 79 11.10 1.02 -12.53
C THR A 79 10.57 1.70 -11.27
N ALA A 80 9.84 0.97 -10.41
CA ALA A 80 9.30 1.52 -9.15
C ALA A 80 9.03 0.43 -8.11
N ASP A 81 8.92 0.88 -6.85
CA ASP A 81 8.33 0.16 -5.73
C ASP A 81 6.94 0.71 -5.46
N ILE A 82 5.93 -0.16 -5.46
CA ILE A 82 4.53 0.18 -5.27
C ILE A 82 4.08 -0.37 -3.92
N GLY A 83 3.79 0.54 -3.00
CA GLY A 83 3.32 0.21 -1.65
C GLY A 83 1.86 0.57 -1.39
N GLN A 84 1.15 1.16 -2.36
CA GLN A 84 -0.18 1.73 -2.15
C GLN A 84 -1.14 1.41 -3.29
N ILE A 85 -2.43 1.45 -2.95
CA ILE A 85 -3.56 1.22 -3.85
C ILE A 85 -4.61 2.30 -3.65
N ILE A 86 -5.05 2.90 -4.74
CA ILE A 86 -6.18 3.81 -4.80
C ILE A 86 -7.42 2.96 -5.07
N MET A 87 -8.32 2.92 -4.10
CA MET A 87 -9.54 2.13 -4.14
C MET A 87 -10.73 3.02 -4.43
N VAL A 88 -11.22 2.96 -5.66
CA VAL A 88 -12.45 3.60 -6.10
C VAL A 88 -13.63 2.67 -5.77
N ARG A 89 -14.70 3.24 -5.24
CA ARG A 89 -15.86 2.50 -4.73
C ARG A 89 -17.14 2.98 -5.40
N GLU A 90 -18.21 2.20 -5.31
CA GLU A 90 -19.51 2.64 -5.81
C GLU A 90 -20.15 3.67 -4.88
N SER A 91 -21.08 4.44 -5.41
CA SER A 91 -21.87 5.40 -4.62
C SER A 91 -22.72 4.65 -3.59
N GLY A 92 -22.42 4.85 -2.31
CA GLY A 92 -23.11 4.20 -1.19
C GLY A 92 -22.27 3.16 -0.44
N ASP A 93 -21.12 2.75 -0.98
CA ASP A 93 -20.18 1.91 -0.24
C ASP A 93 -19.60 2.67 0.95
N ALA A 94 -19.44 1.96 2.08
CA ALA A 94 -18.76 2.50 3.25
C ALA A 94 -17.28 2.80 2.93
N ALA A 95 -16.77 3.90 3.48
CA ALA A 95 -15.34 4.16 3.46
C ALA A 95 -14.59 3.05 4.20
N PRO A 96 -13.39 2.65 3.74
CA PRO A 96 -12.55 1.74 4.50
C PRO A 96 -12.22 2.35 5.87
N ASP A 97 -12.47 1.60 6.94
CA ASP A 97 -12.15 2.01 8.31
C ASP A 97 -10.67 1.75 8.68
N VAL A 98 -9.95 1.08 7.79
CA VAL A 98 -8.53 0.75 7.94
C VAL A 98 -7.72 1.34 6.82
N ILE A 99 -6.55 1.87 7.18
CA ILE A 99 -5.57 2.43 6.26
C ILE A 99 -4.95 1.34 5.38
N GLU A 100 -4.81 0.14 5.92
CA GLU A 100 -4.13 -0.94 5.22
C GLU A 100 -5.10 -1.91 4.54
N CYS A 101 -4.78 -2.28 3.31
CA CYS A 101 -5.45 -3.35 2.58
C CYS A 101 -5.26 -4.71 3.27
N ARG A 102 -6.39 -5.34 3.59
CA ARG A 102 -6.43 -6.70 4.15
C ARG A 102 -5.75 -7.76 3.27
N HIS A 103 -5.74 -7.57 1.96
CA HIS A 103 -5.26 -8.55 0.97
C HIS A 103 -4.15 -7.95 0.11
N GLY A 104 -3.22 -8.78 -0.37
CA GLY A 104 -2.34 -8.41 -1.47
C GLY A 104 -3.05 -8.50 -2.83
N LEU A 105 -2.33 -8.15 -3.90
CA LEU A 105 -2.90 -8.11 -5.26
C LEU A 105 -3.21 -9.50 -5.84
N THR A 106 -2.39 -10.50 -5.51
CA THR A 106 -2.50 -11.84 -6.11
C THR A 106 -3.35 -12.79 -5.25
N PRO A 107 -4.05 -13.77 -5.84
CA PRO A 107 -4.92 -14.69 -5.09
C PRO A 107 -4.23 -15.40 -3.89
N PRO A 108 -2.96 -15.86 -3.99
CA PRO A 108 -2.26 -16.47 -2.86
C PRO A 108 -1.99 -15.53 -1.68
N MET A 109 -2.08 -14.21 -1.90
CA MET A 109 -1.86 -13.13 -0.93
C MET A 109 -3.17 -12.65 -0.27
N ARG A 110 -4.26 -13.40 -0.42
CA ARG A 110 -5.47 -13.19 0.38
C ARG A 110 -5.15 -13.33 1.87
N ASP A 111 -5.55 -12.31 2.64
CA ASP A 111 -5.28 -12.19 4.08
C ASP A 111 -3.79 -12.26 4.44
N ALA A 112 -2.93 -11.66 3.60
CA ALA A 112 -1.46 -11.78 3.67
C ALA A 112 -0.90 -11.62 5.10
N ARG A 113 -1.23 -10.51 5.80
CA ARG A 113 -0.75 -10.27 7.16
C ARG A 113 -1.16 -11.35 8.16
N LYS A 114 -2.37 -11.90 8.02
CA LYS A 114 -2.92 -12.91 8.95
C LYS A 114 -2.42 -14.31 8.63
N ARG A 115 -2.23 -14.66 7.35
CA ARG A 115 -2.00 -16.03 6.86
C ARG A 115 -0.56 -16.31 6.44
N ARG A 116 0.17 -15.32 5.94
CA ARG A 116 1.49 -15.50 5.30
C ARG A 116 2.60 -14.86 6.10
N PHE A 117 2.37 -13.68 6.65
CA PHE A 117 3.41 -12.95 7.35
C PHE A 117 3.59 -13.52 8.74
N ARG A 118 4.86 -13.72 9.11
CA ARG A 118 5.22 -14.10 10.48
C ARG A 118 4.77 -12.96 11.40
N ARG A 119 3.97 -13.31 12.41
CA ARG A 119 3.62 -12.35 13.46
C ARG A 119 4.87 -11.97 14.22
N GLU A 120 4.96 -10.71 14.59
CA GLU A 120 5.97 -10.30 15.55
C GLU A 120 5.73 -11.04 16.86
N PRO A 121 6.80 -11.50 17.54
CA PRO A 121 6.65 -12.07 18.86
C PRO A 121 5.99 -11.05 19.77
N ASP A 122 5.04 -11.49 20.58
CA ASP A 122 4.48 -10.67 21.64
C ASP A 122 5.58 -10.49 22.72
N LEU A 123 6.29 -9.36 22.64
CA LEU A 123 7.38 -9.02 23.56
C LEU A 123 6.84 -8.11 24.64
N ASN A 124 7.17 -8.41 25.91
CA ASN A 124 6.83 -7.54 27.03
C ASN A 124 7.51 -6.15 26.83
N PRO A 125 6.74 -5.05 26.69
CA PRO A 125 7.31 -3.71 26.46
C PRO A 125 8.31 -3.27 27.54
N GLU A 126 8.09 -3.67 28.79
CA GLU A 126 8.99 -3.35 29.90
C GLU A 126 10.35 -4.04 29.74
N LEU A 127 10.32 -5.32 29.32
CA LEU A 127 11.53 -6.08 29.03
C LEU A 127 12.30 -5.46 27.86
N VAL A 128 11.59 -5.10 26.78
CA VAL A 128 12.21 -4.46 25.60
C VAL A 128 12.88 -3.14 26.00
N SER A 129 12.20 -2.29 26.75
CA SER A 129 12.76 -1.01 27.22
C SER A 129 13.98 -1.21 28.12
N ARG A 130 13.96 -2.21 29.01
CA ARG A 130 15.13 -2.54 29.85
C ARG A 130 16.32 -2.97 28.99
N VAL A 131 16.10 -3.91 28.06
CA VAL A 131 17.14 -4.41 27.16
C VAL A 131 17.70 -3.28 26.30
N GLU A 132 16.85 -2.40 25.77
CA GLU A 132 17.27 -1.23 24.97
C GLU A 132 18.16 -0.28 25.79
N LYS A 133 17.76 0.03 27.03
CA LYS A 133 18.56 0.87 27.93
C LYS A 133 19.92 0.24 28.26
N ASP A 134 19.95 -1.06 28.54
CA ASP A 134 21.19 -1.78 28.83
C ASP A 134 22.10 -1.80 27.58
N LEU A 135 21.53 -1.97 26.39
CA LEU A 135 22.26 -1.95 25.13
C LEU A 135 22.88 -0.58 24.83
N LEU A 136 22.12 0.51 25.05
CA LEU A 136 22.63 1.88 24.94
C LEU A 136 23.77 2.15 25.94
N LYS A 137 23.65 1.66 27.18
CA LYS A 137 24.72 1.78 28.19
C LYS A 137 25.98 1.04 27.77
N ILE A 138 25.87 -0.19 27.25
CA ILE A 138 27.01 -0.97 26.76
C ILE A 138 27.69 -0.27 25.59
N ILE A 139 26.92 0.25 24.63
CA ILE A 139 27.46 0.99 23.48
C ILE A 139 28.23 2.24 23.95
N ALA A 140 27.76 2.90 25.02
CA ALA A 140 28.44 4.04 25.63
C ALA A 140 29.66 3.64 26.49
N GLY A 141 30.05 2.36 26.53
CA GLY A 141 31.19 1.85 27.30
C GLY A 141 30.89 1.54 28.77
N GLY A 142 29.61 1.56 29.16
CA GLY A 142 29.14 1.13 30.48
C GLY A 142 28.92 -0.39 30.56
N THR A 143 28.59 -0.89 31.75
CA THR A 143 28.24 -2.30 31.97
C THR A 143 26.73 -2.49 32.09
N ALA A 144 26.22 -3.65 31.67
CA ALA A 144 24.84 -4.03 31.94
C ALA A 144 24.59 -4.11 33.45
N GLU A 145 23.38 -3.75 33.90
CA GLU A 145 23.00 -3.95 35.30
C GLU A 145 22.76 -5.45 35.53
N ASN A 146 23.65 -6.05 36.33
CA ASN A 146 23.73 -7.46 36.71
C ASN A 146 22.40 -8.25 36.54
N LEU A 147 22.42 -9.24 35.65
CA LEU A 147 21.69 -10.47 35.92
C LEU A 147 22.36 -11.08 37.15
N ASP A 148 21.62 -11.26 38.23
CA ASP A 148 22.04 -12.08 39.35
C ASP A 148 22.43 -13.46 38.82
N ILE A 149 23.72 -13.65 38.53
CA ILE A 149 24.30 -14.98 38.33
C ILE A 149 24.19 -15.60 39.70
N LEU A 150 23.12 -16.39 39.86
CA LEU A 150 22.76 -17.14 41.04
C LEU A 150 24.03 -17.69 41.69
N SER A 151 24.36 -17.12 42.84
CA SER A 151 25.16 -17.80 43.85
C SER A 151 24.50 -19.16 44.13
N SER A 152 25.21 -20.23 43.82
CA SER A 152 25.03 -21.55 44.40
C SER A 152 26.41 -22.03 44.83
#